data_AF-S3YBU1-F1
#
_entry.id   AF-S3YBU1-F1
#
_cell.length_a   1.000
_cell.length_b   1.000
_cell.length_c   1.000
_cell.angle_alpha   90.00
_cell.angle_beta   90.00
_cell.angle_gamma   90.00
#
_symmetry.space_group_name_H-M   'P 1'
#
loop_
_entity.id
_entity.type
_entity.pdbx_description
1 polymer ?
#
loop_
_entity_poly.entity_id
_entity_poly.type
_entity_poly.pdbx_seq_one_letter_code
_entity_poly.pdbx_strand_id
1 'polypeptide(L)'
;MRRVFKSTWSLMTAVVMLMVLAGCHTDDASNGPSIPDQFSSIIEHFHVTDIYGGYITSHTSRISYNLTVLYADYDGKPMRLVADRDNQLRAEEWGGPSLASKRPVSDFDVSALEARRQKLAEGRTDCDLVTLHFDVSVSGSVLEQAYCSPVGRGGEDYIVGSSVLDGESLVEGPDVRNPDHVAQLARVYDKMLPGGVMVDWTLSFGRPENQDAYGPKTINAQGESCMPTMRSSATEITTYNVGCGGLPAYNEQPFHLSNFDPNLVNIVADRLAEAGIDINQAMTLDFYSQDGTNLTYKLTTLQASGMLNPATTGTITPTK
;
A
#
# COMPACT_ATOMS: atom_id res chain seq x y z
N MET A 1 52.21 17.44 82.20
CA MET A 1 53.37 17.77 81.33
C MET A 1 53.33 16.87 80.10
N ARG A 2 53.29 17.47 78.89
CA ARG A 2 53.61 16.91 77.54
C ARG A 2 52.83 15.65 77.08
N ARG A 3 52.45 15.43 75.82
CA ARG A 3 52.33 16.15 74.54
C ARG A 3 51.44 15.21 73.66
N VAL A 4 50.46 15.72 72.89
CA VAL A 4 50.43 15.87 71.40
C VAL A 4 50.45 14.49 70.65
N PHE A 5 49.62 14.11 69.66
CA PHE A 5 49.21 14.74 68.38
C PHE A 5 47.94 14.10 67.79
N LYS A 6 47.30 14.88 66.91
CA LYS A 6 46.07 14.75 66.10
C LYS A 6 45.92 13.44 65.29
N SER A 7 44.68 13.09 64.89
CA SER A 7 44.23 13.21 63.48
C SER A 7 42.76 12.79 63.27
N THR A 8 42.01 13.70 62.63
CA THR A 8 40.93 13.53 61.61
C THR A 8 39.83 12.48 61.81
N TRP A 9 38.57 12.81 62.12
CA TRP A 9 37.47 13.46 61.34
C TRP A 9 36.70 12.53 60.38
N SER A 10 35.36 12.55 60.53
CA SER A 10 34.27 12.03 59.67
C SER A 10 34.01 10.51 59.73
N LEU A 11 32.79 9.96 59.65
CA LEU A 11 31.52 10.42 59.07
C LEU A 11 30.32 9.99 59.93
N MET A 12 29.29 10.81 59.88
CA MET A 12 27.92 10.54 60.35
C MET A 12 27.03 10.31 59.12
N THR A 13 25.95 9.56 59.34
CA THR A 13 24.65 9.59 58.62
C THR A 13 24.39 8.56 57.52
N ALA A 14 23.23 7.91 57.70
CA ALA A 14 22.70 6.73 57.05
C ALA A 14 22.01 7.01 55.70
N VAL A 15 21.90 5.98 54.87
CA VAL A 15 20.97 5.93 53.74
C VAL A 15 20.11 4.68 53.87
N VAL A 16 18.80 4.93 54.05
CA VAL A 16 17.71 3.96 53.92
C VAL A 16 17.45 3.78 52.43
N MET A 17 17.67 2.58 51.88
CA MET A 17 17.21 2.22 50.53
C MET A 17 15.88 1.46 50.64
N LEU A 18 14.82 2.10 50.13
CA LEU A 18 13.60 1.43 49.71
C LEU A 18 13.92 0.51 48.52
N MET A 19 13.57 -0.78 48.64
CA MET A 19 13.43 -1.66 47.48
C MET A 19 12.09 -1.36 46.80
N VAL A 20 12.12 -0.70 45.65
CA VAL A 20 11.03 -0.74 44.67
C VAL A 20 11.35 -1.88 43.70
N LEU A 21 10.66 -3.00 43.87
CA LEU A 21 10.56 -4.07 42.89
C LEU A 21 9.71 -3.56 41.72
N ALA A 22 10.35 -2.87 40.77
CA ALA A 22 9.84 -2.80 39.41
C ALA A 22 10.49 -3.95 38.64
N GLY A 23 9.66 -4.90 38.20
CA GLY A 23 10.11 -6.04 37.43
C GLY A 23 10.78 -5.60 36.14
N CYS A 24 12.09 -5.81 36.06
CA CYS A 24 12.76 -5.94 34.78
C CYS A 24 12.30 -7.25 34.15
N HIS A 25 11.22 -7.21 33.35
CA HIS A 25 11.19 -8.05 32.17
C HIS A 25 12.17 -7.41 31.18
N THR A 26 13.43 -7.81 31.25
CA THR A 26 14.28 -7.78 30.07
C THR A 26 13.73 -8.87 29.17
N ASP A 27 12.84 -8.50 28.25
CA ASP A 27 12.70 -9.27 27.02
C ASP A 27 14.11 -9.40 26.45
N ASP A 28 14.55 -10.65 26.22
CA ASP A 28 15.84 -10.93 25.62
C ASP A 28 16.00 -10.06 24.37
N ALA A 29 17.00 -9.18 24.41
CA ALA A 29 17.31 -8.27 23.32
C ALA A 29 17.46 -9.07 22.02
N SER A 30 16.84 -8.58 20.96
CA SER A 30 17.11 -9.01 19.57
C SER A 30 18.61 -9.19 19.39
N ASN A 31 19.07 -10.44 19.21
CA ASN A 31 20.49 -10.74 19.01
C ASN A 31 20.98 -10.42 17.58
N GLY A 32 20.10 -9.91 16.71
CA GLY A 32 20.39 -9.52 15.34
C GLY A 32 20.50 -8.00 15.14
N PRO A 33 21.01 -7.56 13.97
CA PRO A 33 21.05 -6.14 13.59
C PRO A 33 19.65 -5.51 13.59
N SER A 34 19.59 -4.20 13.83
CA SER A 34 18.35 -3.45 13.70
C SER A 34 17.92 -3.33 12.23
N ILE A 35 16.65 -3.03 11.96
CA ILE A 35 16.15 -2.76 10.60
C ILE A 35 16.92 -1.60 9.94
N PRO A 36 17.19 -0.46 10.62
CA PRO A 36 18.04 0.60 10.09
C PRO A 36 19.45 0.16 9.72
N ASP A 37 20.07 -0.71 10.53
CA ASP A 37 21.41 -1.25 10.25
C ASP A 37 21.40 -2.18 9.03
N GLN A 38 20.38 -3.04 8.92
CA GLN A 38 20.19 -3.92 7.76
C GLN A 38 19.96 -3.11 6.48
N PHE A 39 19.12 -2.08 6.54
CA PHE A 39 18.86 -1.18 5.41
C PHE A 39 20.13 -0.47 4.95
N SER A 40 20.91 0.07 5.89
CA SER A 40 22.19 0.71 5.62
C SER A 40 23.21 -0.28 5.03
N SER A 41 23.27 -1.50 5.58
CA SER A 41 24.16 -2.57 5.09
C SER A 41 23.87 -2.94 3.64
N ILE A 42 22.59 -3.02 3.24
CA ILE A 42 22.19 -3.27 1.85
C ILE A 42 22.68 -2.14 0.94
N ILE A 43 22.43 -0.89 1.33
CA ILE A 43 22.81 0.30 0.54
C ILE A 43 24.32 0.36 0.34
N GLU A 44 25.10 0.19 1.41
CA GLU A 44 26.54 0.29 1.37
C GLU A 44 27.17 -0.84 0.56
N HIS A 45 26.70 -2.09 0.75
CA HIS A 45 27.26 -3.26 0.09
C HIS A 45 26.93 -3.33 -1.40
N PHE A 46 25.67 -3.06 -1.77
CA PHE A 46 25.22 -3.15 -3.16
C PHE A 46 25.25 -1.80 -3.90
N HIS A 47 25.73 -0.73 -3.24
CA HIS A 47 25.82 0.63 -3.79
C HIS A 47 24.49 1.16 -4.34
N VAL A 48 23.40 0.90 -3.62
CA VAL A 48 22.04 1.27 -4.03
C VAL A 48 21.82 2.77 -3.84
N THR A 49 21.35 3.45 -4.88
CA THR A 49 21.01 4.89 -4.83
C THR A 49 19.51 5.11 -4.92
N ASP A 50 18.82 4.30 -5.72
CA ASP A 50 17.38 4.36 -5.93
C ASP A 50 16.75 2.98 -5.75
N ILE A 51 15.53 2.93 -5.23
CA ILE A 51 14.75 1.70 -5.03
C ILE A 51 13.35 1.79 -5.65
N TYR A 52 12.85 0.65 -6.10
CA TYR A 52 11.45 0.43 -6.49
C TYR A 52 10.53 0.29 -5.27
N GLY A 53 11.12 0.15 -4.08
CA GLY A 53 10.41 -0.13 -2.84
C GLY A 53 11.10 -1.25 -2.07
N GLY A 54 10.36 -1.89 -1.18
CA GLY A 54 10.87 -2.96 -0.36
C GLY A 54 9.88 -3.39 0.70
N TYR A 55 10.37 -4.22 1.62
CA TYR A 55 9.62 -4.53 2.82
C TYR A 55 10.54 -4.80 4.00
N ILE A 56 10.02 -4.53 5.20
CA ILE A 56 10.66 -4.84 6.47
C ILE A 56 9.75 -5.76 7.26
N THR A 57 10.33 -6.76 7.90
CA THR A 57 9.57 -7.70 8.73
C THR A 57 10.31 -8.01 10.02
N SER A 58 9.52 -8.29 11.05
CA SER A 58 10.01 -8.77 12.35
C SER A 58 9.02 -9.78 12.88
N HIS A 59 9.55 -10.84 13.48
CA HIS A 59 8.73 -11.74 14.28
C HIS A 59 8.20 -11.05 15.54
N THR A 60 6.99 -11.43 15.91
CA THR A 60 6.31 -11.02 17.15
C THR A 60 6.54 -12.01 18.29
N SER A 61 7.07 -13.21 17.99
CA SER A 61 7.34 -14.27 18.98
C SER A 61 8.74 -14.17 19.60
N ARG A 62 9.00 -14.98 20.64
CA ARG A 62 10.18 -14.97 21.53
C ARG A 62 11.56 -15.05 20.85
N ILE A 63 11.62 -15.27 19.54
CA ILE A 63 12.86 -15.20 18.75
C ILE A 63 12.64 -14.08 17.72
N SER A 64 12.86 -12.85 18.15
CA SER A 64 12.79 -11.69 17.26
C SER A 64 13.99 -11.72 16.31
N TYR A 65 13.72 -11.79 15.02
CA TYR A 65 14.71 -11.43 14.02
C TYR A 65 14.08 -10.55 12.97
N ASN A 66 14.90 -9.63 12.47
CA ASN A 66 14.56 -8.70 11.42
C ASN A 66 14.95 -9.27 10.07
N LEU A 67 14.17 -8.93 9.05
CA LEU A 67 14.53 -9.15 7.66
C LEU A 67 14.16 -7.87 6.90
N THR A 68 15.14 -7.35 6.17
CA THR A 68 14.98 -6.17 5.32
C THR A 68 15.21 -6.56 3.88
N VAL A 69 14.31 -6.15 3.01
CA VAL A 69 14.38 -6.39 1.57
C VAL A 69 14.19 -5.09 0.83
N LEU A 70 15.11 -4.79 -0.08
CA LEU A 70 15.01 -3.67 -1.03
C LEU A 70 14.94 -4.20 -2.45
N TYR A 71 14.08 -3.60 -3.23
CA TYR A 71 13.98 -3.84 -4.66
C TYR A 71 14.72 -2.73 -5.39
N ALA A 72 15.80 -3.06 -6.10
CA ALA A 72 16.66 -2.09 -6.77
C ALA A 72 17.27 -2.64 -8.03
N ASP A 73 17.85 -1.78 -8.87
CA ASP A 73 18.75 -2.26 -9.93
C ASP A 73 20.11 -2.58 -9.33
N TYR A 74 20.61 -3.78 -9.62
CA TYR A 74 21.95 -4.22 -9.27
C TYR A 74 22.51 -5.08 -10.40
N ASP A 75 23.76 -4.84 -10.79
CA ASP A 75 24.37 -5.46 -11.99
C ASP A 75 23.55 -5.28 -13.28
N GLY A 76 22.92 -4.12 -13.43
CA GLY A 76 22.19 -3.74 -14.64
C GLY A 76 20.82 -4.40 -14.81
N LYS A 77 20.29 -5.05 -13.77
CA LYS A 77 18.95 -5.66 -13.77
C LYS A 77 18.21 -5.47 -12.44
N PRO A 78 16.87 -5.58 -12.41
CA PRO A 78 16.11 -5.53 -11.16
C PRO A 78 16.40 -6.75 -10.27
N MET A 79 16.79 -6.48 -9.03
CA MET A 79 17.16 -7.48 -8.02
C MET A 79 16.39 -7.24 -6.73
N ARG A 80 16.16 -8.34 -6.01
CA ARG A 80 15.76 -8.36 -4.60
C ARG A 80 17.03 -8.45 -3.75
N LEU A 81 17.32 -7.38 -3.02
CA LEU A 81 18.48 -7.26 -2.15
C LEU A 81 18.02 -7.51 -0.72
N VAL A 82 18.62 -8.50 -0.05
CA VAL A 82 18.13 -9.03 1.22
C VAL A 82 19.22 -8.94 2.27
N ALA A 83 18.87 -8.45 3.46
CA ALA A 83 19.63 -8.61 4.69
C ALA A 83 18.81 -9.48 5.64
N ASP A 84 19.31 -10.68 5.92
CA ASP A 84 18.62 -11.62 6.81
C ASP A 84 18.92 -11.36 8.30
N ARG A 85 18.42 -12.27 9.15
CA ARG A 85 18.56 -12.19 10.61
C ARG A 85 19.99 -12.04 11.11
N ASP A 86 20.97 -12.54 10.37
CA ASP A 86 22.39 -12.57 10.75
C ASP A 86 23.16 -11.46 10.00
N ASN A 87 22.44 -10.52 9.38
CA ASN A 87 22.94 -9.52 8.44
C ASN A 87 23.65 -10.12 7.22
N GLN A 88 23.34 -11.36 6.84
CA GLN A 88 23.91 -11.92 5.62
C GLN A 88 23.21 -11.29 4.43
N LEU A 89 24.02 -10.66 3.58
CA LEU A 89 23.57 -9.93 2.42
C LEU A 89 23.54 -10.85 1.20
N ARG A 90 22.42 -10.84 0.48
CA ARG A 90 22.26 -11.59 -0.77
C ARG A 90 21.44 -10.83 -1.80
N ALA A 91 21.73 -11.07 -3.06
CA ALA A 91 20.98 -10.55 -4.19
C ALA A 91 20.31 -11.70 -4.93
N GLU A 92 19.01 -11.58 -5.16
CA GLU A 92 18.18 -12.58 -5.84
C GLU A 92 17.48 -11.93 -7.04
N GLU A 93 17.28 -12.67 -8.12
CA GLU A 93 16.50 -12.16 -9.26
C GLU A 93 15.02 -12.03 -8.87
N TRP A 94 14.43 -10.86 -9.12
CA TRP A 94 13.04 -10.55 -8.79
C TRP A 94 12.14 -10.38 -10.02
N GLY A 95 12.73 -10.17 -11.20
CA GLY A 95 11.99 -9.88 -12.44
C GLY A 95 11.53 -8.43 -12.56
N GLY A 96 11.53 -7.65 -11.48
CA GLY A 96 11.18 -6.22 -11.47
C GLY A 96 9.69 -5.94 -11.30
N PRO A 97 9.29 -4.68 -11.05
CA PRO A 97 7.88 -4.33 -10.97
C PRO A 97 7.22 -4.38 -12.36
N SER A 98 5.90 -4.50 -12.40
CA SER A 98 5.15 -4.42 -13.65
C SER A 98 5.17 -3.01 -14.26
N LEU A 99 5.30 -1.96 -13.44
CA LEU A 99 5.51 -0.59 -13.89
C LEU A 99 6.62 0.01 -13.06
N ALA A 100 7.62 0.60 -13.71
CA ALA A 100 8.81 1.08 -13.04
C ALA A 100 8.74 2.58 -12.73
N SER A 101 8.86 2.89 -11.45
CA SER A 101 9.43 4.16 -10.98
C SER A 101 10.31 3.84 -9.78
N LYS A 102 11.23 4.75 -9.47
CA LYS A 102 12.15 4.61 -8.34
C LYS A 102 12.21 5.90 -7.57
N ARG A 103 12.57 5.78 -6.29
CA ARG A 103 12.92 6.93 -5.46
C ARG A 103 14.32 6.75 -4.88
N PRO A 104 15.05 7.87 -4.63
CA PRO A 104 16.28 7.83 -3.88
C PRO A 104 16.08 7.13 -2.53
N VAL A 105 17.03 6.30 -2.12
CA VAL A 105 17.00 5.66 -0.79
C VAL A 105 16.94 6.67 0.35
N SER A 106 17.46 7.89 0.13
CA SER A 106 17.39 9.01 1.07
C SER A 106 15.99 9.54 1.33
N ASP A 107 15.01 9.22 0.47
CA ASP A 107 13.62 9.66 0.64
C ASP A 107 12.87 8.82 1.67
N PHE A 108 13.44 7.71 2.13
CA PHE A 108 12.81 6.78 3.06
C PHE A 108 13.32 6.98 4.48
N ASP A 109 12.43 7.41 5.38
CA ASP A 109 12.69 7.41 6.82
C ASP A 109 12.48 5.99 7.37
N VAL A 110 13.57 5.21 7.38
CA VAL A 110 13.58 3.81 7.83
C VAL A 110 13.14 3.68 9.29
N SER A 111 13.49 4.65 10.14
CA SER A 111 13.08 4.64 11.53
C SER A 111 11.56 4.86 11.68
N ALA A 112 10.97 5.72 10.85
CA ALA A 112 9.52 5.88 10.80
C ALA A 112 8.81 4.62 10.29
N LEU A 113 9.35 3.96 9.25
CA LEU A 113 8.84 2.68 8.75
C LEU A 113 8.88 1.60 9.84
N GLU A 114 10.01 1.48 10.56
CA GLU A 114 10.14 0.52 11.67
C GLU A 114 9.15 0.81 12.80
N ALA A 115 9.06 2.06 13.25
CA ALA A 115 8.13 2.46 14.32
C ALA A 115 6.68 2.17 13.93
N ARG A 116 6.31 2.42 12.68
CA ARG A 116 4.99 2.09 12.14
C ARG A 116 4.75 0.58 12.14
N ARG A 117 5.71 -0.23 11.67
CA ARG A 117 5.61 -1.69 11.70
C ARG A 117 5.43 -2.22 13.12
N GLN A 118 6.18 -1.67 14.08
CA GLN A 118 6.05 -2.01 15.51
C GLN A 118 4.63 -1.71 16.01
N LYS A 119 4.11 -0.51 15.76
CA LYS A 119 2.74 -0.12 16.12
C LYS A 119 1.68 -1.04 15.52
N LEU A 120 1.88 -1.50 14.28
CA LEU A 120 0.96 -2.44 13.63
C LEU A 120 1.01 -3.85 14.23
N ALA A 121 2.14 -4.22 14.86
CA ALA A 121 2.33 -5.50 15.54
C ALA A 121 1.87 -5.48 17.01
N GLU A 122 1.80 -4.31 17.65
CA GLU A 122 1.40 -4.17 19.05
C GLU A 122 0.06 -4.86 19.35
N GLY A 123 0.06 -5.74 20.36
CA GLY A 123 -1.14 -6.42 20.83
C GLY A 123 -1.67 -7.55 19.92
N ARG A 124 -1.02 -7.83 18.78
CA ARG A 124 -1.39 -8.95 17.90
C ARG A 124 -0.80 -10.26 18.40
N THR A 125 -1.66 -11.19 18.76
CA THR A 125 -1.28 -12.55 19.18
C THR A 125 -1.52 -13.61 18.11
N ASP A 126 -2.22 -13.23 17.05
CA ASP A 126 -2.59 -14.06 15.89
C ASP A 126 -1.58 -13.98 14.74
N CYS A 127 -0.65 -13.03 14.80
CA CYS A 127 0.42 -12.86 13.81
C CYS A 127 1.75 -13.38 14.35
N ASP A 128 2.39 -14.30 13.64
CA ASP A 128 3.78 -14.73 13.91
C ASP A 128 4.77 -13.67 13.44
N LEU A 129 4.45 -12.97 12.35
CA LEU A 129 5.25 -11.89 11.79
C LEU A 129 4.37 -10.79 11.22
N VAL A 130 4.87 -9.57 11.28
CA VAL A 130 4.28 -8.42 10.63
C VAL A 130 5.27 -7.86 9.62
N THR A 131 4.87 -7.88 8.36
CA THR A 131 5.61 -7.32 7.23
C THR A 131 5.00 -5.98 6.85
N LEU A 132 5.82 -4.94 6.75
CA LEU A 132 5.44 -3.64 6.17
C LEU A 132 6.11 -3.50 4.80
N HIS A 133 5.31 -3.46 3.75
CA HIS A 133 5.70 -3.14 2.39
C HIS A 133 5.67 -1.62 2.18
N PHE A 134 6.60 -1.12 1.37
CA PHE A 134 6.68 0.28 0.95
C PHE A 134 7.06 0.30 -0.54
N ASP A 135 6.07 0.32 -1.42
CA ASP A 135 6.27 0.20 -2.87
C ASP A 135 6.18 1.57 -3.55
N VAL A 136 7.06 1.83 -4.51
CA VAL A 136 7.05 3.04 -5.32
C VAL A 136 6.11 2.85 -6.50
N SER A 137 5.03 3.61 -6.53
CA SER A 137 4.10 3.67 -7.65
C SER A 137 4.75 4.26 -8.90
N VAL A 138 4.15 4.05 -10.06
CA VAL A 138 4.66 4.58 -11.34
C VAL A 138 4.77 6.12 -11.39
N SER A 139 4.03 6.86 -10.55
CA SER A 139 4.17 8.32 -10.45
C SER A 139 5.32 8.76 -9.52
N GLY A 140 5.91 7.82 -8.77
CA GLY A 140 6.86 8.10 -7.69
C GLY A 140 6.22 8.27 -6.31
N SER A 141 4.90 8.14 -6.17
CA SER A 141 4.23 8.10 -4.86
C SER A 141 4.56 6.80 -4.11
N VAL A 142 4.63 6.83 -2.78
CA VAL A 142 4.97 5.65 -1.95
C VAL A 142 3.72 5.08 -1.30
N LEU A 143 3.43 3.81 -1.61
CA LEU A 143 2.34 3.05 -1.01
C LEU A 143 2.88 2.15 0.08
N GLU A 144 2.37 2.33 1.30
CA GLU A 144 2.69 1.48 2.45
C GLU A 144 1.53 0.56 2.79
N GLN A 145 1.82 -0.73 2.97
CA GLN A 145 0.83 -1.76 3.28
C GLN A 145 1.41 -2.79 4.24
N ALA A 146 0.61 -3.26 5.20
CA ALA A 146 1.08 -4.24 6.14
C ALA A 146 0.33 -5.56 6.06
N TYR A 147 1.06 -6.62 6.31
CA TYR A 147 0.60 -7.99 6.26
C TYR A 147 1.00 -8.73 7.52
N CYS A 148 0.15 -9.66 7.92
CA CYS A 148 0.30 -10.55 9.04
C CYS A 148 0.48 -11.96 8.50
N SER A 149 1.59 -12.65 8.78
CA SER A 149 1.59 -14.11 8.59
C SER A 149 1.01 -14.77 9.84
N PRO A 150 -0.11 -15.49 9.73
CA PRO A 150 -0.78 -16.01 10.91
C PRO A 150 -0.06 -17.19 11.54
N VAL A 151 -0.24 -17.36 12.85
CA VAL A 151 0.38 -18.47 13.59
C VAL A 151 -0.06 -19.82 13.03
N GLY A 152 0.90 -20.65 12.62
CA GLY A 152 0.65 -22.02 12.16
C GLY A 152 -0.12 -22.14 10.84
N ARG A 153 -0.24 -21.05 10.07
CA ARG A 153 -0.84 -21.02 8.74
C ARG A 153 0.17 -20.51 7.71
N GLY A 154 0.17 -21.09 6.51
CA GLY A 154 0.94 -20.54 5.39
C GLY A 154 0.23 -19.34 4.74
N GLY A 155 0.98 -18.32 4.37
CA GLY A 155 0.50 -17.13 3.67
C GLY A 155 0.54 -15.86 4.52
N GLU A 156 0.11 -14.76 3.91
CA GLU A 156 0.03 -13.43 4.51
C GLU A 156 -1.40 -12.92 4.38
N ASP A 157 -1.96 -12.48 5.51
CA ASP A 157 -3.25 -11.81 5.58
C ASP A 157 -3.02 -10.30 5.67
N TYR A 158 -3.74 -9.55 4.85
CA TYR A 158 -3.66 -8.10 4.87
C TYR A 158 -4.14 -7.52 6.22
N ILE A 159 -3.41 -6.55 6.77
CA ILE A 159 -3.80 -5.85 7.98
C ILE A 159 -4.71 -4.68 7.61
N VAL A 160 -5.99 -4.80 7.94
CA VAL A 160 -7.00 -3.74 7.76
C VAL A 160 -6.60 -2.47 8.53
N GLY A 161 -6.74 -1.33 7.89
CA GLY A 161 -6.35 0.01 8.36
C GLY A 161 -4.87 0.33 8.16
N SER A 162 -4.11 -0.51 7.44
CA SER A 162 -2.66 -0.33 7.27
C SER A 162 -2.27 0.45 6.02
N SER A 163 -3.17 0.63 5.04
CA SER A 163 -2.82 1.27 3.77
C SER A 163 -2.58 2.77 3.92
N VAL A 164 -1.45 3.26 3.43
CA VAL A 164 -1.12 4.68 3.34
C VAL A 164 -0.47 5.01 2.01
N LEU A 165 -0.77 6.18 1.46
CA LEU A 165 -0.15 6.72 0.25
C LEU A 165 0.47 8.08 0.55
N ASP A 166 1.79 8.19 0.44
CA ASP A 166 2.58 9.38 0.82
C ASP A 166 2.26 9.91 2.23
N GLY A 167 2.09 9.01 3.20
CA GLY A 167 1.77 9.38 4.59
C GLY A 167 0.28 9.58 4.88
N GLU A 168 -0.60 9.63 3.87
CA GLU A 168 -2.05 9.74 4.05
C GLU A 168 -2.75 8.37 4.12
N SER A 169 -3.60 8.16 5.13
CA SER A 169 -4.41 6.92 5.23
C SER A 169 -5.41 6.79 4.09
N LEU A 170 -5.51 5.58 3.54
CA LEU A 170 -6.47 5.25 2.49
C LEU A 170 -7.76 4.70 3.09
N VAL A 171 -8.88 4.93 2.42
CA VAL A 171 -10.13 4.21 2.66
C VAL A 171 -9.93 2.82 2.05
N GLU A 172 -10.05 1.82 2.89
CA GLU A 172 -10.09 0.43 2.47
C GLU A 172 -11.54 0.04 2.31
N GLY A 173 -11.90 -0.58 1.18
CA GLY A 173 -13.32 -0.81 0.89
C GLY A 173 -14.06 0.40 0.28
N PRO A 174 -13.50 1.15 -0.70
CA PRO A 174 -14.14 2.38 -1.17
C PRO A 174 -15.50 2.11 -1.84
N ASP A 175 -16.57 2.56 -1.18
CA ASP A 175 -17.92 2.62 -1.75
C ASP A 175 -18.07 3.77 -2.76
N VAL A 176 -18.29 3.42 -4.02
CA VAL A 176 -18.49 4.35 -5.14
C VAL A 176 -19.78 5.17 -5.09
N ARG A 177 -20.70 4.82 -4.18
CA ARG A 177 -21.90 5.62 -3.90
C ARG A 177 -21.63 6.69 -2.84
N ASN A 178 -20.48 6.66 -2.17
CA ASN A 178 -20.04 7.71 -1.27
C ASN A 178 -19.13 8.72 -1.99
N PRO A 179 -19.55 9.99 -2.15
CA PRO A 179 -18.74 11.00 -2.85
C PRO A 179 -17.35 11.22 -2.24
N ASP A 180 -17.18 11.09 -0.92
CA ASP A 180 -15.87 11.27 -0.28
C ASP A 180 -14.90 10.14 -0.65
N HIS A 181 -15.42 8.92 -0.81
CA HIS A 181 -14.64 7.78 -1.25
C HIS A 181 -14.25 7.92 -2.73
N VAL A 182 -15.17 8.37 -3.60
CA VAL A 182 -14.87 8.65 -5.02
C VAL A 182 -13.82 9.77 -5.15
N ALA A 183 -13.91 10.81 -4.33
CA ALA A 183 -12.92 11.87 -4.28
C ALA A 183 -11.54 11.35 -3.84
N GLN A 184 -11.48 10.40 -2.91
CA GLN A 184 -10.23 9.76 -2.54
C GLN A 184 -9.71 8.84 -3.66
N LEU A 185 -10.57 8.01 -4.26
CA LEU A 185 -10.21 7.17 -5.41
C LEU A 185 -9.58 8.01 -6.52
N ALA A 186 -10.15 9.17 -6.85
CA ALA A 186 -9.57 10.08 -7.83
C ALA A 186 -8.12 10.48 -7.48
N ARG A 187 -7.84 10.84 -6.22
CA ARG A 187 -6.49 11.17 -5.76
C ARG A 187 -5.54 9.97 -5.79
N VAL A 188 -6.03 8.78 -5.43
CA VAL A 188 -5.25 7.54 -5.48
C VAL A 188 -4.93 7.20 -6.94
N TYR A 189 -5.90 7.33 -7.85
CA TYR A 189 -5.72 7.05 -9.28
C TYR A 189 -4.71 8.02 -9.91
N ASP A 190 -4.80 9.31 -9.57
CA ASP A 190 -3.84 10.34 -10.01
C ASP A 190 -2.39 10.01 -9.60
N LYS A 191 -2.21 9.34 -8.46
CA LYS A 191 -0.90 8.94 -7.93
C LYS A 191 -0.47 7.53 -8.34
N MET A 192 -1.38 6.60 -8.58
CA MET A 192 -1.02 5.20 -8.80
C MET A 192 -0.93 4.85 -10.29
N LEU A 193 -1.69 5.51 -11.16
CA LEU A 193 -1.70 5.20 -12.60
C LEU A 193 -0.68 6.06 -13.39
N PRO A 194 -0.15 5.56 -14.52
CA PRO A 194 0.76 6.35 -15.37
C PRO A 194 0.12 7.65 -15.85
N GLY A 195 0.72 8.77 -15.50
CA GLY A 195 0.20 10.11 -15.82
C GLY A 195 -1.10 10.47 -15.08
N GLY A 196 -1.53 9.67 -14.10
CA GLY A 196 -2.76 9.90 -13.34
C GLY A 196 -4.05 9.75 -14.15
N VAL A 197 -3.97 9.21 -15.37
CA VAL A 197 -5.11 9.10 -16.29
C VAL A 197 -5.64 7.67 -16.38
N MET A 198 -6.92 7.58 -16.70
CA MET A 198 -7.62 6.33 -17.03
C MET A 198 -8.15 6.39 -18.45
N VAL A 199 -8.32 5.24 -19.07
CA VAL A 199 -9.08 5.07 -20.33
C VAL A 199 -10.46 4.47 -20.07
N ASP A 200 -10.59 3.71 -18.97
CA ASP A 200 -11.85 3.13 -18.52
C ASP A 200 -11.87 3.00 -16.99
N TRP A 201 -13.05 3.17 -16.40
CA TRP A 201 -13.34 2.83 -15.01
C TRP A 201 -14.61 2.00 -14.95
N THR A 202 -14.46 0.71 -14.66
CA THR A 202 -15.54 -0.26 -14.62
C THR A 202 -15.95 -0.53 -13.17
N LEU A 203 -17.26 -0.39 -12.90
CA LEU A 203 -17.88 -0.75 -11.63
C LEU A 203 -18.67 -2.03 -11.79
N SER A 204 -18.44 -3.02 -10.94
CA SER A 204 -19.21 -4.26 -10.88
C SER A 204 -20.00 -4.30 -9.59
N PHE A 205 -21.33 -4.47 -9.67
CA PHE A 205 -22.23 -4.46 -8.50
C PHE A 205 -22.61 -5.86 -8.00
N GLY A 206 -21.93 -6.90 -8.52
CA GLY A 206 -22.04 -8.26 -8.00
C GLY A 206 -21.43 -8.41 -6.60
N ARG A 207 -21.42 -9.63 -6.04
CA ARG A 207 -20.59 -9.95 -4.88
C ARG A 207 -19.38 -10.76 -5.34
N PRO A 208 -18.14 -10.23 -5.22
CA PRO A 208 -17.79 -8.93 -4.65
C PRO A 208 -18.11 -7.71 -5.53
N GLU A 209 -18.37 -6.56 -4.90
CA GLU A 209 -18.55 -5.28 -5.60
C GLU A 209 -17.16 -4.73 -5.92
N ASN A 210 -16.80 -4.71 -7.19
CA ASN A 210 -15.44 -4.39 -7.65
C ASN A 210 -15.40 -3.07 -8.41
N GLN A 211 -14.26 -2.41 -8.34
CA GLN A 211 -13.90 -1.30 -9.21
C GLN A 211 -12.59 -1.62 -9.90
N ASP A 212 -12.60 -1.59 -11.21
CA ASP A 212 -11.41 -1.76 -12.04
C ASP A 212 -11.13 -0.44 -12.76
N ALA A 213 -9.98 0.16 -12.47
CA ALA A 213 -9.50 1.35 -13.16
C ALA A 213 -8.39 0.95 -14.15
N TYR A 214 -8.56 1.28 -15.42
CA TYR A 214 -7.63 0.93 -16.49
C TYR A 214 -6.91 2.19 -16.97
N GLY A 215 -5.57 2.16 -16.94
CA GLY A 215 -4.72 3.21 -17.49
C GLY A 215 -4.46 3.03 -18.99
N PRO A 216 -3.89 4.06 -19.66
CA PRO A 216 -3.51 3.96 -21.07
C PRO A 216 -2.50 2.84 -21.32
N LYS A 217 -2.58 2.24 -22.51
CA LYS A 217 -1.60 1.25 -22.97
C LYS A 217 -0.18 1.84 -22.90
N THR A 218 0.71 1.10 -22.27
CA THR A 218 2.13 1.47 -22.08
C THR A 218 3.03 0.24 -22.27
N ILE A 219 4.31 0.39 -21.96
CA ILE A 219 5.30 -0.67 -21.92
C ILE A 219 5.74 -0.88 -20.45
N ASN A 220 5.78 -2.13 -19.99
CA ASN A 220 6.26 -2.47 -18.64
C ASN A 220 7.80 -2.35 -18.53
N ALA A 221 8.33 -2.55 -17.32
CA ALA A 221 9.77 -2.52 -17.08
C ALA A 221 10.55 -3.59 -17.87
N GLN A 222 9.88 -4.64 -18.33
CA GLN A 222 10.44 -5.76 -19.11
C GLN A 222 10.36 -5.53 -20.63
N GLY A 223 9.80 -4.40 -21.09
CA GLY A 223 9.67 -4.09 -22.52
C GLY A 223 8.42 -4.69 -23.19
N GLU A 224 7.50 -5.26 -22.42
CA GLU A 224 6.28 -5.88 -22.90
C GLU A 224 5.10 -4.89 -22.85
N SER A 225 4.11 -5.11 -23.72
CA SER A 225 2.88 -4.32 -23.72
C SER A 225 2.13 -4.49 -22.39
N CYS A 226 1.88 -3.39 -21.69
CA CYS A 226 1.15 -3.35 -20.43
C CYS A 226 -0.09 -2.49 -20.56
N MET A 227 -1.20 -2.95 -19.99
CA MET A 227 -2.32 -2.08 -19.66
C MET A 227 -2.42 -1.99 -18.14
N PRO A 228 -2.01 -0.84 -17.55
CA PRO A 228 -2.09 -0.61 -16.12
C PRO A 228 -3.51 -0.86 -15.63
N THR A 229 -3.66 -1.64 -14.59
CA THR A 229 -4.96 -1.93 -13.99
C THR A 229 -4.83 -1.83 -12.48
N MET A 230 -5.71 -1.07 -11.85
CA MET A 230 -5.84 -1.05 -10.42
C MET A 230 -7.23 -1.53 -10.02
N ARG A 231 -7.27 -2.41 -9.02
CA ARG A 231 -8.51 -2.98 -8.51
C ARG A 231 -8.73 -2.54 -7.07
N SER A 232 -9.96 -2.18 -6.78
CA SER A 232 -10.46 -2.03 -5.42
C SER A 232 -11.82 -2.70 -5.32
N SER A 233 -12.27 -3.00 -4.11
CA SER A 233 -13.61 -3.55 -3.88
C SER A 233 -14.25 -2.82 -2.73
N ALA A 234 -15.56 -2.61 -2.78
CA ALA A 234 -16.33 -2.08 -1.65
C ALA A 234 -16.64 -3.17 -0.60
N THR A 235 -16.57 -4.44 -0.99
CA THR A 235 -16.96 -5.59 -0.15
C THR A 235 -15.78 -6.45 0.28
N GLU A 236 -14.70 -6.46 -0.48
CA GLU A 236 -13.46 -7.14 -0.14
C GLU A 236 -12.39 -6.10 0.18
N ILE A 237 -11.87 -6.15 1.41
CA ILE A 237 -10.77 -5.28 1.78
C ILE A 237 -9.50 -5.84 1.14
N THR A 238 -9.05 -5.14 0.11
CA THR A 238 -7.86 -5.49 -0.66
C THR A 238 -6.89 -4.31 -0.74
N THR A 239 -5.71 -4.59 -1.27
CA THR A 239 -4.65 -3.62 -1.44
C THR A 239 -4.76 -2.87 -2.78
N TYR A 240 -4.32 -1.61 -2.79
CA TYR A 240 -4.20 -0.79 -3.98
C TYR A 240 -2.96 -1.16 -4.79
N ASN A 241 -3.05 -2.17 -5.64
CA ASN A 241 -1.93 -2.58 -6.48
C ASN A 241 -2.18 -2.30 -7.96
N VAL A 242 -1.15 -1.82 -8.65
CA VAL A 242 -1.21 -1.60 -10.09
C VAL A 242 -0.53 -2.76 -10.80
N GLY A 243 -1.32 -3.56 -11.49
CA GLY A 243 -0.85 -4.66 -12.32
C GLY A 243 -0.83 -4.32 -13.80
N CYS A 244 -0.28 -5.24 -14.60
CA CYS A 244 -0.44 -5.27 -16.05
C CYS A 244 -1.38 -6.44 -16.40
N GLY A 245 -2.64 -6.16 -16.74
CA GLY A 245 -3.60 -7.25 -16.95
C GLY A 245 -4.96 -6.88 -17.52
N GLY A 246 -5.17 -5.64 -17.93
CA GLY A 246 -6.44 -5.25 -18.53
C GLY A 246 -6.64 -5.84 -19.94
N LEU A 247 -7.90 -6.13 -20.28
CA LEU A 247 -8.33 -6.42 -21.66
C LEU A 247 -8.32 -5.13 -22.47
N PRO A 248 -7.89 -5.10 -23.74
CA PRO A 248 -7.79 -3.85 -24.51
C PRO A 248 -9.13 -3.10 -24.52
N ALA A 249 -9.12 -1.88 -23.99
CA ALA A 249 -10.18 -0.91 -24.23
C ALA A 249 -10.00 -0.30 -25.64
N TYR A 250 -11.11 -0.04 -26.33
CA TYR A 250 -11.16 0.35 -27.75
C TYR A 250 -11.02 1.87 -27.95
N ASN A 251 -9.89 2.37 -28.43
CA ASN A 251 -9.74 3.75 -28.95
C ASN A 251 -10.25 4.89 -28.03
N GLU A 252 -10.46 4.66 -26.74
CA GLU A 252 -10.92 5.68 -25.80
C GLU A 252 -9.80 6.69 -25.50
N GLN A 253 -10.20 7.93 -25.23
CA GLN A 253 -9.29 9.00 -24.86
C GLN A 253 -9.04 8.98 -23.35
N PRO A 254 -7.81 9.25 -22.90
CA PRO A 254 -7.51 9.32 -21.47
C PRO A 254 -8.30 10.44 -20.77
N PHE A 255 -8.70 10.21 -19.53
CA PHE A 255 -9.38 11.18 -18.67
C PHE A 255 -8.90 11.06 -17.21
N HIS A 256 -9.10 12.13 -16.43
CA HIS A 256 -8.89 12.12 -14.98
C HIS A 256 -10.23 12.02 -14.26
N LEU A 257 -10.35 11.12 -13.26
CA LEU A 257 -11.55 11.07 -12.43
C LEU A 257 -11.78 12.38 -11.68
N SER A 258 -10.70 13.05 -11.30
CA SER A 258 -10.71 14.28 -10.51
C SER A 258 -11.36 15.47 -11.23
N ASN A 259 -11.57 15.39 -12.55
CA ASN A 259 -12.27 16.38 -13.38
C ASN A 259 -13.81 16.29 -13.27
N PHE A 260 -14.33 15.20 -12.69
CA PHE A 260 -15.77 14.96 -12.56
C PHE A 260 -16.25 15.17 -11.13
N ASP A 261 -17.57 15.34 -10.98
CA ASP A 261 -18.21 15.45 -9.67
C ASP A 261 -18.01 14.13 -8.90
N PRO A 262 -17.50 14.15 -7.65
CA PRO A 262 -17.37 12.92 -6.86
C PRO A 262 -18.71 12.19 -6.63
N ASN A 263 -19.85 12.87 -6.80
CA ASN A 263 -21.18 12.28 -6.75
C ASN A 263 -21.64 11.67 -8.09
N LEU A 264 -20.78 11.55 -9.12
CA LEU A 264 -21.16 11.15 -10.48
C LEU A 264 -21.92 9.82 -10.54
N VAL A 265 -21.57 8.85 -9.68
CA VAL A 265 -22.22 7.53 -9.68
C VAL A 265 -23.67 7.64 -9.22
N ASN A 266 -23.95 8.47 -8.20
CA ASN A 266 -25.32 8.74 -7.77
C ASN A 266 -26.09 9.55 -8.80
N ILE A 267 -25.45 10.51 -9.49
CA ILE A 267 -26.07 11.24 -10.60
C ILE A 267 -26.50 10.27 -11.72
N VAL A 268 -25.66 9.29 -12.05
CA VAL A 268 -26.02 8.24 -13.01
C VAL A 268 -27.15 7.36 -12.48
N ALA A 269 -27.08 6.95 -11.21
CA ALA A 269 -28.13 6.16 -10.58
C ALA A 269 -29.50 6.86 -10.61
N ASP A 270 -29.55 8.15 -10.29
CA ASP A 270 -30.78 8.95 -10.32
C ASP A 270 -31.37 9.04 -11.74
N ARG A 271 -30.51 9.31 -12.75
CA ARG A 271 -30.93 9.33 -14.16
C ARG A 271 -31.47 7.97 -14.63
N LEU A 272 -30.85 6.89 -14.19
CA LEU A 272 -31.31 5.53 -14.50
C LEU A 272 -32.64 5.22 -13.80
N ALA A 273 -32.81 5.65 -12.54
CA ALA A 273 -34.04 5.47 -11.78
C ALA A 273 -35.22 6.22 -12.41
N GLU A 274 -35.00 7.44 -12.93
CA GLU A 274 -36.00 8.18 -13.73
C GLU A 274 -36.45 7.41 -14.98
N ALA A 275 -35.56 6.60 -15.56
CA ALA A 275 -35.86 5.69 -16.67
C ALA A 275 -36.40 4.32 -16.21
N GLY A 276 -36.64 4.12 -14.91
CA GLY A 276 -37.12 2.86 -14.33
C GLY A 276 -36.08 1.75 -14.23
N ILE A 277 -34.79 2.10 -14.28
CA ILE A 277 -33.66 1.16 -14.21
C ILE A 277 -32.99 1.27 -12.84
N ASP A 278 -32.90 0.14 -12.12
CA ASP A 278 -32.19 0.05 -10.85
C ASP A 278 -30.71 -0.32 -11.09
N ILE A 279 -29.80 0.58 -10.68
CA ILE A 279 -28.35 0.37 -10.81
C ILE A 279 -27.87 -0.87 -10.03
N ASN A 280 -28.57 -1.26 -8.96
CA ASN A 280 -28.18 -2.44 -8.16
C ASN A 280 -28.53 -3.77 -8.85
N GLN A 281 -29.30 -3.73 -9.95
CA GLN A 281 -29.54 -4.88 -10.82
C GLN A 281 -28.54 -4.93 -12.00
N ALA A 282 -27.60 -3.99 -12.07
CA ALA A 282 -26.58 -3.97 -13.09
C ALA A 282 -25.50 -5.02 -12.82
N MET A 283 -24.97 -5.58 -13.90
CA MET A 283 -23.73 -6.34 -13.85
C MET A 283 -22.55 -5.38 -13.75
N THR A 284 -22.48 -4.45 -14.71
CA THR A 284 -21.41 -3.45 -14.77
C THR A 284 -21.93 -2.07 -15.14
N LEU A 285 -21.22 -1.05 -14.67
CA LEU A 285 -21.29 0.33 -15.14
C LEU A 285 -19.88 0.77 -15.54
N ASP A 286 -19.69 0.95 -16.85
CA ASP A 286 -18.40 1.32 -17.43
C ASP A 286 -18.38 2.83 -17.67
N PHE A 287 -17.30 3.51 -17.30
CA PHE A 287 -17.07 4.93 -17.55
C PHE A 287 -15.83 5.12 -18.43
N TYR A 288 -16.00 5.80 -19.56
CA TYR A 288 -14.91 6.05 -20.51
C TYR A 288 -15.13 7.36 -21.27
N SER A 289 -14.08 7.89 -21.91
CA SER A 289 -14.21 9.11 -22.73
C SER A 289 -13.92 8.83 -24.21
N GLN A 290 -14.80 9.30 -25.09
CA GLN A 290 -14.58 9.21 -26.55
C GLN A 290 -13.83 10.43 -27.11
N ASP A 291 -13.96 11.57 -26.45
CA ASP A 291 -13.47 12.88 -26.90
C ASP A 291 -12.39 13.46 -25.96
N GLY A 292 -12.04 12.75 -24.88
CA GLY A 292 -11.11 13.19 -23.84
C GLY A 292 -11.66 14.27 -22.92
N THR A 293 -12.94 14.62 -23.07
CA THR A 293 -13.59 15.71 -22.33
C THR A 293 -14.80 15.19 -21.56
N ASN A 294 -15.78 14.63 -22.26
CA ASN A 294 -17.00 14.11 -21.65
C ASN A 294 -16.80 12.65 -21.23
N LEU A 295 -17.42 12.29 -20.10
CA LEU A 295 -17.45 10.90 -19.64
C LEU A 295 -18.74 10.26 -20.16
N THR A 296 -18.58 9.27 -21.01
CA THR A 296 -19.66 8.36 -21.41
C THR A 296 -19.77 7.27 -20.37
N TYR A 297 -20.99 7.00 -19.92
CA TYR A 297 -21.28 5.82 -19.10
C TYR A 297 -22.04 4.79 -19.91
N LYS A 298 -21.80 3.51 -19.62
CA LYS A 298 -22.45 2.36 -20.24
C LYS A 298 -22.88 1.37 -19.16
N LEU A 299 -24.19 1.17 -19.02
CA LEU A 299 -24.76 0.21 -18.10
C LEU A 299 -25.02 -1.12 -18.79
N THR A 300 -24.53 -2.21 -18.21
CA THR A 300 -24.84 -3.58 -18.63
C THR A 300 -25.65 -4.26 -17.53
N THR A 301 -26.85 -4.76 -17.83
CA THR A 301 -27.71 -5.45 -16.86
C THR A 301 -28.06 -6.88 -17.28
N LEU A 302 -28.41 -7.72 -16.30
CA LEU A 302 -29.03 -9.02 -16.55
C LEU A 302 -30.53 -8.85 -16.79
N GLN A 303 -31.08 -9.54 -17.79
CA GLN A 303 -32.51 -9.80 -17.88
C GLN A 303 -32.89 -10.90 -16.88
N ALA A 304 -34.15 -10.90 -16.44
CA ALA A 304 -34.72 -11.97 -15.64
C ALA A 304 -34.65 -13.37 -16.31
N SER A 305 -34.42 -13.41 -17.63
CA SER A 305 -34.20 -14.62 -18.44
C SER A 305 -32.74 -15.09 -18.49
N GLY A 306 -31.80 -14.37 -17.86
CA GLY A 306 -30.36 -14.64 -17.95
C GLY A 306 -29.68 -14.10 -19.23
N MET A 307 -30.39 -13.37 -20.09
CA MET A 307 -29.81 -12.68 -21.25
C MET A 307 -29.35 -11.27 -20.89
N LEU A 308 -28.33 -10.73 -21.56
CA LEU A 308 -27.88 -9.35 -21.33
C LEU A 308 -28.85 -8.35 -21.97
N ASN A 309 -29.22 -7.27 -21.26
CA ASN A 309 -29.97 -6.17 -21.87
C ASN A 309 -29.09 -5.36 -22.84
N PRO A 310 -29.70 -4.66 -23.82
CA PRO A 310 -29.01 -3.63 -24.57
C PRO A 310 -28.39 -2.61 -23.60
N ALA A 311 -27.14 -2.22 -23.84
CA ALA A 311 -26.46 -1.30 -22.95
C ALA A 311 -27.16 0.06 -22.94
N THR A 312 -27.48 0.58 -21.76
CA THR A 312 -27.99 1.95 -21.62
C THR A 312 -26.79 2.89 -21.53
N THR A 313 -26.77 3.93 -22.36
CA THR A 313 -25.64 4.87 -22.45
C THR A 313 -26.08 6.30 -22.21
N GLY A 314 -25.17 7.12 -21.70
CA GLY A 314 -25.35 8.56 -21.56
C GLY A 314 -24.02 9.26 -21.31
N THR A 315 -24.05 10.58 -21.19
CA THR A 315 -22.84 11.40 -21.01
C THR A 315 -22.90 12.30 -19.78
N ILE A 316 -21.74 12.58 -19.21
CA ILE A 316 -21.50 13.47 -18.08
C ILE A 316 -20.44 14.47 -18.50
N THR A 317 -20.73 15.76 -18.36
CA THR A 317 -19.77 16.84 -18.61
C THR A 317 -18.86 17.01 -17.39
N PRO A 318 -17.58 17.40 -17.57
CA PRO A 318 -16.72 17.81 -16.48
C PRO A 318 -17.34 18.91 -15.63
N THR A 319 -17.02 18.93 -14.34
CA THR A 319 -17.51 19.95 -13.40
C THR A 319 -16.42 20.90 -12.90
N LYS A 320 -15.18 20.72 -13.36
CA LYS A 320 -14.01 21.55 -13.06
C LYS A 320 -13.30 21.98 -14.33
#